data_AF-A0A7H0LRB0-F1
#
_entry.id   AF-A0A7H0LRB0-F1
#
_cell.length_a   1.000
_cell.length_b   1.000
_cell.length_c   1.000
_cell.angle_alpha   90.00
_cell.angle_beta   90.00
_cell.angle_gamma   90.00
#
_symmetry.space_group_name_H-M   'P 1'
#
loop_
_entity.id
_entity.type
_entity.pdbx_description
1 polymer ?
#
loop_
_entity_poly.entity_id
_entity_poly.type
_entity_poly.pdbx_seq_one_letter_code
_entity_poly.pdbx_strand_id
1 'polypeptide(L)'
;MAGGVAGTKGTQAFNSRYQIKIDPNSLGANGGNIRVVPRQLPKTEGLSPNDPYILFNETYKGARPNPRMAGPQGGNLQANHGLQGKWAQENLKQYGYDSKLAPAETIATGAVKPYEHTIISNRQNARAAARVANGQGKWSSTLNDELANTASDYKAAGYSDATISKVLNQQYRMLDKIGAPYTKVPGY
;
A
#
# COMPACT_ATOMS: atom_id res chain seq x y z
N MET A 1 -39.59 10.30 -28.54
CA MET A 1 -38.50 10.49 -27.56
C MET A 1 -37.73 9.18 -27.45
N ALA A 2 -36.53 9.09 -28.02
CA ALA A 2 -35.67 7.92 -27.89
C ALA A 2 -34.39 8.35 -27.16
N GLY A 3 -34.39 8.22 -25.83
CA GLY A 3 -33.21 8.43 -25.00
C GLY A 3 -32.30 7.21 -25.09
N GLY A 4 -31.44 7.17 -26.10
CA GLY A 4 -30.37 6.18 -26.20
C GLY A 4 -29.33 6.46 -25.11
N VAL A 5 -29.30 5.61 -24.07
CA VAL A 5 -28.23 5.64 -23.08
C VAL A 5 -26.98 5.08 -23.76
N ALA A 6 -26.10 5.96 -24.22
CA ALA A 6 -24.79 5.59 -24.72
C ALA A 6 -23.98 4.96 -23.57
N GLY A 7 -23.95 3.63 -23.51
CA GLY A 7 -23.14 2.90 -22.54
C GLY A 7 -21.66 3.11 -22.83
N THR A 8 -20.98 3.88 -21.97
CA THR A 8 -19.53 4.04 -22.01
C THR A 8 -18.85 2.69 -21.79
N LYS A 9 -17.92 2.32 -22.68
CA LYS A 9 -17.05 1.16 -22.51
C LYS A 9 -16.31 1.30 -21.18
N GLY A 10 -16.41 0.31 -20.30
CA GLY A 10 -15.87 0.47 -18.95
C GLY A 10 -15.83 -0.82 -18.15
N THR A 11 -14.91 -0.85 -17.18
CA THR A 11 -14.90 -1.85 -16.11
C THR A 11 -15.13 -1.14 -14.79
N GLN A 12 -16.14 -1.56 -14.04
CA GLN A 12 -16.48 -0.98 -12.72
C GLN A 12 -16.43 -2.07 -11.67
N ALA A 13 -15.78 -1.82 -10.52
CA ALA A 13 -15.79 -2.76 -9.42
C ALA A 13 -17.22 -2.92 -8.88
N PHE A 14 -17.66 -4.17 -8.70
CA PHE A 14 -18.97 -4.51 -8.12
C PHE A 14 -18.83 -4.81 -6.63
N ASN A 15 -17.87 -5.68 -6.27
CA ASN A 15 -17.52 -5.99 -4.89
C ASN A 15 -16.07 -6.47 -4.78
N SER A 16 -15.66 -6.95 -3.59
CA SER A 16 -14.31 -7.46 -3.30
C SER A 16 -13.81 -8.54 -4.28
N ARG A 17 -14.70 -9.27 -4.96
CA ARG A 17 -14.37 -10.42 -5.83
C ARG A 17 -14.70 -10.20 -7.30
N TYR A 18 -15.66 -9.34 -7.62
CA TYR A 18 -16.21 -9.20 -8.97
C TYR A 18 -16.18 -7.75 -9.48
N GLN A 19 -16.14 -7.61 -10.80
CA GLN A 19 -16.28 -6.36 -11.55
C GLN A 19 -17.27 -6.53 -12.68
N ILE A 20 -17.96 -5.46 -13.02
CA ILE A 20 -18.84 -5.38 -14.17
C ILE A 20 -18.01 -4.90 -15.36
N LYS A 21 -18.04 -5.65 -16.47
CA LYS A 21 -17.54 -5.24 -17.77
C LYS A 21 -18.70 -4.89 -18.68
N ILE A 22 -18.61 -3.72 -19.30
CA ILE A 22 -19.55 -3.25 -20.32
C ILE A 22 -18.84 -3.26 -21.67
N ASP A 23 -19.31 -4.11 -22.57
CA ASP A 23 -18.79 -4.22 -23.94
C ASP A 23 -19.84 -3.68 -24.92
N PRO A 24 -19.79 -2.39 -25.28
CA PRO A 24 -20.83 -1.75 -26.09
C PRO A 24 -20.93 -2.29 -27.53
N ASN A 25 -19.92 -3.03 -27.99
CA ASN A 25 -19.85 -3.57 -29.35
C ASN A 25 -20.34 -5.03 -29.46
N SER A 26 -20.79 -5.63 -28.36
CA SER A 26 -21.27 -7.02 -28.31
C SER A 26 -22.77 -7.03 -28.04
N LEU A 27 -23.60 -6.94 -29.09
CA LEU A 27 -25.04 -7.20 -28.99
C LEU A 27 -25.26 -8.69 -28.70
N GLY A 28 -25.38 -9.05 -27.41
CA GLY A 28 -25.81 -10.39 -27.03
C GLY A 28 -27.25 -10.65 -27.46
N ALA A 29 -27.56 -11.87 -27.90
CA ALA A 29 -28.87 -12.27 -28.44
C ALA A 29 -30.08 -12.01 -27.50
N ASN A 30 -29.85 -11.65 -26.23
CA ASN A 30 -30.87 -11.34 -25.22
C ASN A 30 -30.68 -9.96 -24.54
N GLY A 31 -30.05 -8.99 -25.22
CA GLY A 31 -30.07 -7.58 -24.77
C GLY A 31 -29.15 -7.20 -23.59
N GLY A 32 -28.20 -8.06 -23.20
CA GLY A 32 -27.26 -7.77 -22.11
C GLY A 32 -25.82 -7.59 -22.57
N ASN A 33 -25.34 -6.34 -22.65
CA ASN A 33 -23.93 -5.98 -22.92
C ASN A 33 -23.08 -5.90 -21.63
N ILE A 34 -23.58 -6.48 -20.54
CA ILE A 34 -23.06 -6.35 -19.17
C ILE A 34 -22.67 -7.74 -18.67
N ARG A 35 -21.40 -7.92 -18.27
CA ARG A 35 -20.90 -9.19 -17.70
C ARG A 35 -20.26 -8.95 -16.35
N VAL A 36 -20.67 -9.73 -15.35
CA VAL A 36 -19.98 -9.80 -14.07
C VAL A 36 -18.84 -10.80 -14.21
N VAL A 37 -17.60 -10.34 -14.06
CA VAL A 37 -16.40 -11.17 -14.16
C VAL A 37 -15.57 -11.07 -12.89
N PRO A 38 -14.72 -12.07 -12.58
CA PRO A 38 -13.77 -11.95 -11.48
C PRO A 38 -12.89 -10.71 -11.63
N ARG A 39 -12.58 -10.05 -10.50
CA ARG A 39 -11.68 -8.91 -10.51
C ARG A 39 -10.25 -9.38 -10.67
N GLN A 40 -9.50 -8.71 -11.55
CA GLN A 40 -8.07 -8.97 -11.72
C GLN A 40 -7.27 -8.14 -10.74
N LEU A 41 -6.23 -8.74 -10.18
CA LEU A 41 -5.27 -8.00 -9.37
C LEU A 41 -4.59 -6.94 -10.25
N PRO A 42 -4.46 -5.69 -9.77
CA PRO A 42 -3.61 -4.70 -10.41
C PRO A 42 -2.22 -5.28 -10.63
N LYS A 43 -1.59 -4.95 -11.77
CA LYS A 43 -0.18 -5.32 -11.99
C LYS A 43 0.67 -4.66 -10.90
N THR A 44 1.59 -5.43 -10.32
CA THR A 44 2.57 -4.90 -9.39
C THR A 44 3.47 -3.90 -10.12
N GLU A 45 3.90 -2.86 -9.40
CA GLU A 45 4.86 -1.89 -9.93
C GLU A 45 6.24 -2.05 -9.25
N GLY A 46 6.51 -3.21 -8.65
CA GLY A 46 7.77 -3.62 -8.03
C GLY A 46 8.53 -4.55 -8.98
N LEU A 47 9.76 -4.15 -9.31
CA LEU A 47 10.44 -4.42 -10.58
C LEU A 47 10.99 -5.85 -10.74
N SER A 48 10.92 -6.68 -9.70
CA SER A 48 11.42 -8.05 -9.71
C SER A 48 10.26 -9.06 -9.78
N PRO A 49 10.27 -10.02 -10.73
CA PRO A 49 9.26 -11.09 -10.78
C PRO A 49 9.28 -12.00 -9.54
N ASN A 50 10.33 -11.91 -8.71
CA ASN A 50 10.49 -12.69 -7.49
C ASN A 50 10.01 -11.94 -6.24
N ASP A 51 9.66 -10.65 -6.34
CA ASP A 51 9.18 -9.90 -5.18
C ASP A 51 7.77 -10.33 -4.78
N PRO A 52 7.46 -10.28 -3.48
CA PRO A 52 6.08 -10.33 -3.03
C PRO A 52 5.22 -9.26 -3.69
N TYR A 53 3.90 -9.49 -3.71
CA TYR A 53 2.97 -8.55 -4.32
C TYR A 53 2.98 -7.19 -3.61
N ILE A 54 3.19 -6.13 -4.38
CA ILE A 54 3.16 -4.74 -3.89
C ILE A 54 2.54 -3.80 -4.92
N LEU A 55 1.63 -2.95 -4.46
CA LEU A 55 1.08 -1.84 -5.22
C LEU A 55 1.38 -0.52 -4.53
N PHE A 56 2.06 0.38 -5.23
CA PHE A 56 2.41 1.70 -4.72
C PHE A 56 1.23 2.67 -4.88
N ASN A 57 0.93 3.41 -3.83
CA ASN A 57 -0.13 4.40 -3.81
C ASN A 57 0.43 5.76 -3.42
N GLU A 58 -0.03 6.80 -4.09
CA GLU A 58 0.36 8.17 -3.78
C GLU A 58 -0.12 8.63 -2.41
N THR A 59 -1.29 8.11 -1.99
CA THR A 59 -1.88 8.42 -0.69
C THR A 59 -2.50 7.17 -0.07
N TYR A 60 -2.52 7.11 1.27
CA TYR A 60 -3.19 6.05 2.01
C TYR A 60 -4.71 6.08 1.81
N LYS A 61 -5.32 7.27 1.81
CA LYS A 61 -6.78 7.42 1.57
C LYS A 61 -7.18 6.92 0.18
N GLY A 62 -6.34 7.16 -0.84
CA GLY A 62 -6.55 6.72 -2.21
C GLY A 62 -6.04 5.32 -2.52
N ALA A 63 -5.59 4.55 -1.52
CA ALA A 63 -4.88 3.31 -1.79
C ALA A 63 -5.79 2.25 -2.45
N ARG A 64 -5.25 1.65 -3.51
CA ARG A 64 -5.91 0.68 -4.38
C ARG A 64 -5.50 -0.75 -4.02
N PRO A 65 -6.26 -1.79 -4.39
CA PRO A 65 -7.59 -1.71 -5.00
C PRO A 65 -8.66 -1.30 -4.00
N ASN A 66 -9.67 -0.58 -4.48
CA ASN A 66 -10.85 -0.20 -3.70
C ASN A 66 -12.12 -0.73 -4.40
N PRO A 67 -12.94 -1.58 -3.77
CA PRO A 67 -12.73 -2.20 -2.45
C PRO A 67 -11.54 -3.17 -2.45
N ARG A 68 -10.95 -3.38 -1.26
CA ARG A 68 -9.87 -4.36 -1.04
C ARG A 68 -10.29 -5.75 -1.54
N MET A 69 -9.32 -6.52 -1.99
CA MET A 69 -9.54 -7.86 -2.56
C MET A 69 -8.54 -8.87 -1.99
N ALA A 70 -8.77 -10.15 -2.27
CA ALA A 70 -7.83 -11.20 -1.94
C ALA A 70 -6.51 -11.00 -2.71
N GLY A 71 -5.39 -11.19 -2.02
CA GLY A 71 -4.05 -11.19 -2.59
C GLY A 71 -3.70 -12.53 -3.26
N PRO A 72 -2.58 -12.58 -3.99
CA PRO A 72 -2.22 -13.71 -4.87
C PRO A 72 -1.89 -15.04 -4.15
N GLN A 73 -1.82 -15.06 -2.81
CA GLN A 73 -1.49 -16.25 -2.02
C GLN A 73 -2.53 -16.56 -0.92
N GLY A 74 -3.77 -16.11 -1.09
CA GLY A 74 -4.88 -16.39 -0.15
C GLY A 74 -5.03 -15.41 1.01
N GLY A 75 -4.12 -14.44 1.15
CA GLY A 75 -4.26 -13.32 2.09
C GLY A 75 -5.24 -12.26 1.58
N ASN A 76 -5.52 -11.24 2.39
CA ASN A 76 -6.19 -10.02 1.93
C ASN A 76 -5.16 -8.96 1.57
N LEU A 77 -5.53 -7.99 0.73
CA LEU A 77 -4.70 -6.81 0.50
C LEU A 77 -5.04 -5.71 1.51
N GLN A 78 -4.01 -5.07 2.07
CA GLN A 78 -4.14 -3.95 3.00
C GLN A 78 -3.10 -2.88 2.68
N ALA A 79 -3.48 -1.61 2.85
CA ALA A 79 -2.53 -0.51 2.76
C ALA A 79 -1.65 -0.46 4.01
N ASN A 80 -0.36 -0.32 3.78
CA ASN A 80 0.70 -0.17 4.76
C ASN A 80 1.36 1.21 4.58
N HIS A 81 1.80 1.81 5.67
CA HIS A 81 2.70 2.97 5.60
C HIS A 81 4.15 2.50 5.71
N GLY A 82 5.03 3.05 4.87
CA GLY A 82 6.47 2.80 4.97
C GLY A 82 7.05 3.18 6.33
N LEU A 83 6.86 4.44 6.74
CA LEU A 83 7.10 4.86 8.14
C LEU A 83 5.95 4.38 9.04
N GLN A 84 6.27 3.98 10.28
CA GLN A 84 5.23 3.58 11.22
C GLN A 84 4.24 4.74 11.44
N GLY A 85 2.98 4.53 11.05
CA GLY A 85 2.00 5.62 10.96
C GLY A 85 1.79 6.38 12.27
N LYS A 86 1.81 5.69 13.41
CA LYS A 86 1.72 6.33 14.74
C LYS A 86 2.96 7.12 15.11
N TRP A 87 4.15 6.58 14.85
CA TRP A 87 5.39 7.33 15.07
C TRP A 87 5.42 8.61 14.23
N ALA A 88 5.02 8.53 12.96
CA ALA A 88 4.99 9.67 12.05
C ALA A 88 3.96 10.73 12.48
N GLN A 89 2.78 10.31 12.95
CA GLN A 89 1.77 11.22 13.51
C GLN A 89 2.27 12.02 14.71
N GLU A 90 3.09 11.41 15.57
CA GLU A 90 3.60 12.07 16.77
C GLU A 90 4.80 12.98 16.46
N ASN A 91 5.76 12.49 15.66
CA ASN A 91 7.03 13.17 15.45
C ASN A 91 7.03 14.15 14.27
N LEU A 92 6.15 13.95 13.28
CA LEU A 92 6.10 14.79 12.08
C LEU A 92 4.93 15.78 12.07
N LYS A 93 4.13 15.82 13.16
CA LYS A 93 2.99 16.75 13.28
C LYS A 93 3.40 18.21 13.09
N GLN A 94 4.55 18.61 13.64
CA GLN A 94 5.08 19.98 13.51
C GLN A 94 5.38 20.38 12.07
N TYR A 95 5.62 19.41 11.18
CA TYR A 95 5.84 19.61 9.75
C TYR A 95 4.53 19.55 8.94
N GLY A 96 3.38 19.31 9.58
CA GLY A 96 2.09 19.21 8.90
C GLY A 96 1.79 17.81 8.33
N TYR A 97 2.39 16.75 8.89
CA TYR A 97 2.12 15.38 8.47
C TYR A 97 0.63 15.00 8.59
N ASP A 98 0.05 14.51 7.49
CA ASP A 98 -1.28 13.89 7.45
C ASP A 98 -1.16 12.45 6.95
N SER A 99 -1.48 11.48 7.82
CA SER A 99 -1.47 10.06 7.47
C SER A 99 -2.40 9.71 6.31
N LYS A 100 -3.45 10.47 6.04
CA LYS A 100 -4.36 10.20 4.91
C LYS A 100 -3.73 10.55 3.57
N LEU A 101 -2.83 11.53 3.56
CA LEU A 101 -2.12 12.04 2.38
C LEU A 101 -0.73 11.43 2.23
N ALA A 102 -0.21 10.80 3.27
CA ALA A 102 1.04 10.06 3.21
C ALA A 102 0.97 8.91 2.20
N PRO A 103 2.07 8.61 1.49
CA PRO A 103 2.14 7.49 0.58
C PRO A 103 1.95 6.17 1.32
N ALA A 104 1.49 5.16 0.57
CA ALA A 104 1.20 3.85 1.13
C ALA A 104 1.39 2.75 0.10
N GLU A 105 1.78 1.58 0.58
CA GLU A 105 1.93 0.39 -0.23
C GLU A 105 0.81 -0.59 0.11
N THR A 106 0.11 -1.10 -0.90
CA THR A 106 -0.87 -2.15 -0.69
C THR A 106 -0.20 -3.51 -0.90
N ILE A 107 -0.12 -4.26 0.19
CA ILE A 107 0.61 -5.52 0.33
C ILE A 107 -0.29 -6.58 0.96
N ALA A 108 0.11 -7.85 0.92
CA ALA A 108 -0.73 -8.91 1.47
C ALA A 108 -0.68 -8.91 3.02
N THR A 109 -1.79 -9.36 3.62
CA THR A 109 -2.02 -9.49 5.07
C THR A 109 -2.84 -10.75 5.37
N GLY A 110 -2.77 -11.26 6.60
CA GLY A 110 -3.56 -12.41 7.06
C GLY A 110 -2.96 -13.13 8.28
N ALA A 111 -3.72 -14.09 8.82
CA ALA A 111 -3.43 -14.73 10.11
C ALA A 111 -2.59 -16.03 10.02
N VAL A 112 -2.62 -16.74 8.88
CA VAL A 112 -2.14 -18.14 8.79
C VAL A 112 -0.80 -18.27 8.03
N LYS A 113 -0.34 -17.24 7.32
CA LYS A 113 0.98 -17.19 6.65
C LYS A 113 1.69 -15.88 7.06
N PRO A 114 3.03 -15.82 7.17
CA PRO A 114 3.73 -14.55 7.41
C PRO A 114 3.60 -13.66 6.17
N TYR A 115 2.48 -12.93 6.10
CA TYR A 115 2.26 -11.94 5.06
C TYR A 115 3.09 -10.69 5.34
N GLU A 116 3.44 -9.97 4.29
CA GLU A 116 4.40 -8.87 4.34
C GLU A 116 3.91 -7.77 5.28
N HIS A 117 2.61 -7.44 5.25
CA HIS A 117 2.01 -6.51 6.20
C HIS A 117 2.17 -6.95 7.65
N THR A 118 1.97 -8.24 7.92
CA THR A 118 2.08 -8.82 9.27
C THR A 118 3.53 -8.77 9.75
N ILE A 119 4.50 -9.12 8.90
CA ILE A 119 5.94 -9.05 9.21
C ILE A 119 6.33 -7.62 9.57
N ILE A 120 6.01 -6.66 8.70
CA ILE A 120 6.36 -5.24 8.89
C ILE A 120 5.71 -4.71 10.19
N SER A 121 4.41 -4.93 10.37
CA SER A 121 3.68 -4.46 11.55
C SER A 121 4.25 -5.03 12.86
N ASN A 122 4.58 -6.32 12.89
CA ASN A 122 5.14 -6.97 14.07
C ASN A 122 6.51 -6.39 14.43
N ARG A 123 7.35 -6.11 13.44
CA ARG A 123 8.69 -5.52 13.66
C ARG A 123 8.59 -4.07 14.17
N GLN A 124 7.69 -3.27 13.60
CA GLN A 124 7.40 -1.93 14.10
C GLN A 124 6.91 -1.95 15.55
N ASN A 125 5.99 -2.85 15.89
CA ASN A 125 5.47 -2.99 17.25
C ASN A 125 6.53 -3.51 18.22
N ALA A 126 7.39 -4.45 17.81
CA ALA A 126 8.47 -4.97 18.63
C ALA A 126 9.47 -3.87 19.01
N ARG A 127 9.85 -2.99 18.07
CA ARG A 127 10.74 -1.85 18.37
C ARG A 127 10.09 -0.85 19.32
N ALA A 128 8.79 -0.53 19.12
CA ALA A 128 8.07 0.34 20.02
C ALA A 128 7.95 -0.25 21.44
N ALA A 129 7.71 -1.56 21.56
CA ALA A 129 7.65 -2.27 22.84
C ALA A 129 9.01 -2.31 23.54
N ALA A 130 10.10 -2.57 22.80
CA ALA A 130 11.45 -2.58 23.34
C ALA A 130 11.86 -1.22 23.95
N ARG A 131 11.51 -0.11 23.29
CA ARG A 131 11.74 1.24 23.84
C ARG A 131 11.05 1.43 25.18
N VAL A 132 9.77 1.08 25.26
CA VAL A 132 8.98 1.18 26.51
C VAL A 132 9.58 0.29 27.61
N ALA A 133 9.96 -0.95 27.28
CA ALA A 133 10.58 -1.86 28.24
C ALA A 133 11.92 -1.33 28.78
N ASN A 134 12.66 -0.56 27.98
CA ASN A 134 13.92 0.08 28.36
C ASN A 134 13.73 1.46 29.04
N GLY A 135 12.50 1.84 29.40
CA GLY A 135 12.20 3.14 30.02
C GLY A 135 12.30 4.33 29.07
N GLN A 136 12.38 4.10 27.76
CA GLN A 136 12.44 5.13 26.74
C GLN A 136 11.02 5.52 26.28
N GLY A 137 10.89 6.69 25.66
CA GLY A 137 9.63 7.09 25.05
C GLY A 137 9.25 6.14 23.91
N LYS A 138 7.98 5.72 23.85
CA LYS A 138 7.47 4.80 22.81
C LYS A 138 7.82 5.24 21.38
N TRP A 139 7.84 6.56 21.16
CA TRP A 139 8.09 7.20 19.86
C TRP A 139 9.42 7.97 19.78
N SER A 140 10.36 7.70 20.69
CA SER A 140 11.58 8.51 20.85
C SER A 140 12.71 8.21 19.86
N SER A 141 12.49 7.36 18.85
CA SER A 141 13.46 7.14 17.77
C SER A 141 13.54 8.35 16.85
N THR A 142 14.66 8.48 16.14
CA THR A 142 14.84 9.53 15.14
C THR A 142 14.18 9.16 13.80
N LEU A 143 13.94 10.16 12.95
CA LEU A 143 13.47 9.93 11.58
C LEU A 143 14.43 9.04 10.78
N ASN A 144 15.74 9.22 10.97
CA ASN A 144 16.75 8.42 10.31
C ASN A 144 16.69 6.95 10.75
N ASP A 145 16.46 6.69 12.05
CA ASP A 145 16.26 5.32 12.55
C ASP A 145 15.02 4.70 11.92
N GLU A 146 13.91 5.44 11.82
CA GLU A 146 12.67 4.91 11.25
C GLU A 146 12.79 4.65 9.74
N LEU A 147 13.52 5.47 8.99
CA LEU A 147 13.83 5.21 7.57
C LEU A 147 14.69 3.95 7.39
N ALA A 148 15.73 3.78 8.22
CA ALA A 148 16.54 2.56 8.21
C ALA A 148 15.73 1.32 8.62
N ASN A 149 14.85 1.47 9.59
CA ASN A 149 13.91 0.43 10.01
C ASN A 149 12.93 0.06 8.90
N THR A 150 12.40 1.02 8.13
CA THR A 150 11.58 0.75 6.94
C THR A 150 12.34 -0.14 5.96
N ALA A 151 13.60 0.19 5.63
CA ALA A 151 14.41 -0.63 4.74
C ALA A 151 14.59 -2.07 5.29
N SER A 152 14.94 -2.18 6.57
CA SER A 152 15.11 -3.47 7.26
C SER A 152 13.83 -4.31 7.28
N ASP A 153 12.68 -3.69 7.50
CA ASP A 153 11.39 -4.38 7.58
C ASP A 153 10.93 -4.91 6.23
N TYR A 154 11.07 -4.12 5.18
CA TYR A 154 10.74 -4.58 3.82
C TYR A 154 11.71 -5.65 3.34
N LYS A 155 13.00 -5.56 3.71
CA LYS A 155 13.97 -6.63 3.47
C LYS A 155 13.56 -7.92 4.18
N ALA A 156 13.17 -7.84 5.45
CA ALA A 156 12.69 -8.99 6.22
C ALA A 156 11.37 -9.57 5.68
N ALA A 157 10.55 -8.74 5.02
CA ALA A 157 9.35 -9.17 4.31
C ALA A 157 9.64 -9.79 2.92
N GLY A 158 10.91 -9.86 2.50
CA GLY A 158 11.33 -10.53 1.27
C GLY A 158 11.37 -9.64 0.03
N TYR A 159 11.29 -8.31 0.17
CA TYR A 159 11.41 -7.40 -0.96
C TYR A 159 12.87 -7.20 -1.40
N SER A 160 13.06 -7.10 -2.72
CA SER A 160 14.34 -6.73 -3.33
C SER A 160 14.77 -5.30 -3.00
N ASP A 161 16.06 -5.01 -3.14
CA ASP A 161 16.61 -3.68 -2.87
C ASP A 161 16.01 -2.62 -3.81
N ALA A 162 15.73 -2.98 -5.06
CA ALA A 162 15.05 -2.09 -6.02
C ALA A 162 13.63 -1.68 -5.54
N THR A 163 12.89 -2.62 -4.95
CA THR A 163 11.57 -2.33 -4.39
C THR A 163 11.68 -1.51 -3.11
N ILE A 164 12.66 -1.80 -2.24
CA ILE A 164 12.93 -1.02 -1.03
C ILE A 164 13.31 0.42 -1.38
N SER A 165 14.17 0.64 -2.39
CA SER A 165 14.47 1.97 -2.92
C SER A 165 13.22 2.73 -3.35
N LYS A 166 12.26 2.05 -4.01
CA LYS A 166 11.01 2.69 -4.41
C LYS A 166 10.14 3.08 -3.21
N VAL A 167 10.06 2.23 -2.18
CA VAL A 167 9.38 2.53 -0.91
C VAL A 167 10.00 3.76 -0.24
N LEU A 168 11.32 3.77 -0.08
CA LEU A 168 12.05 4.88 0.53
C LEU A 168 11.91 6.17 -0.26
N ASN A 169 11.97 6.12 -1.59
CA ASN A 169 11.75 7.28 -2.44
C ASN A 169 10.34 7.89 -2.30
N GLN A 170 9.31 7.07 -2.04
CA GLN A 170 7.99 7.63 -1.70
C GLN A 170 8.03 8.38 -0.37
N GLN A 171 8.73 7.83 0.64
CA GLN A 171 8.87 8.50 1.93
C GLN A 171 9.64 9.82 1.78
N TYR A 172 10.77 9.82 1.06
CA TYR A 172 11.57 11.02 0.79
C TYR A 172 10.75 12.12 0.13
N ARG A 173 10.00 11.79 -0.92
CA ARG A 173 9.11 12.76 -1.59
C ARG A 173 8.04 13.34 -0.66
N MET A 174 7.54 12.56 0.30
CA MET A 174 6.60 13.04 1.29
C MET A 174 7.29 13.95 2.33
N LEU A 175 8.48 13.56 2.80
CA LEU A 175 9.28 14.35 3.73
C LEU A 175 9.71 15.70 3.12
N ASP A 176 10.12 15.69 1.85
CA ASP A 176 10.44 16.91 1.07
C ASP A 176 9.23 17.85 1.02
N LYS A 177 8.03 17.32 0.75
CA LYS A 177 6.79 18.11 0.66
C LYS A 177 6.41 18.79 1.98
N ILE A 178 6.69 18.14 3.11
CA ILE A 178 6.39 18.68 4.45
C ILE A 178 7.58 19.45 5.05
N GLY A 179 8.72 19.51 4.35
CA GLY A 179 9.93 20.20 4.84
C GLY A 179 10.59 19.54 6.05
N ALA A 180 10.39 18.22 6.25
CA ALA A 180 11.02 17.49 7.34
C ALA A 180 12.47 17.12 6.97
N PRO A 181 13.48 17.45 7.79
CA PRO A 181 14.88 17.12 7.50
C PRO A 181 15.16 15.63 7.72
N TYR A 182 15.83 14.98 6.77
CA TYR A 182 16.22 13.57 6.85
C TYR A 182 17.56 13.31 6.17
N THR A 183 18.14 12.14 6.46
CA THR A 183 19.27 11.58 5.72
C THR A 183 18.81 10.36 4.94
N LYS A 184 19.21 10.27 3.66
CA LYS A 184 18.91 9.08 2.85
C LYS A 184 19.60 7.85 3.43
N VAL A 185 18.93 6.72 3.38
CA VAL A 185 19.47 5.45 3.86
C VAL A 185 20.53 4.99 2.85
N PRO A 186 21.79 4.76 3.26
CA PRO A 186 22.82 4.30 2.34
C PRO A 186 22.44 2.97 1.68
N GLY A 187 22.73 2.83 0.39
CA GLY A 187 22.47 1.60 -0.37
C GLY A 187 21.06 1.50 -0.97
N TYR A 188 20.23 2.54 -0.85
CA TYR A 188 18.88 2.58 -1.45
C TYR A 188 18.55 3.91 -2.14
#